data_AF-A0A944TTY0-F1
#
_entry.id   AF-A0A944TTY0-F1
#
_cell.length_a   1.000
_cell.length_b   1.000
_cell.length_c   1.000
_cell.angle_alpha   90.00
_cell.angle_beta   90.00
_cell.angle_gamma   90.00
#
_symmetry.space_group_name_H-M   'P 1'
#
loop_
_entity.id
_entity.type
_entity.pdbx_description
1 polymer ?
#
loop_
_entity_poly.entity_id
_entity_poly.type
_entity_poly.pdbx_seq_one_letter_code
_entity_poly.pdbx_strand_id
1 'polypeptide(L)' 'MFLIFTLGRKDVLATGDYGLRTGLKILDNLEELPKPKEFQARAEIWKPFRSVAGWYLWRNVDIRAVKP' A
#
# COMPACT_ATOMS: atom_id res chain seq x y z
N MET A 1 -1.60 0.72 -11.61
CA MET A 1 -1.81 2.18 -11.75
C MET A 1 -2.98 2.56 -12.65
N PHE A 2 -3.05 2.16 -13.91
CA PHE A 2 -4.18 2.48 -14.80
C PHE A 2 -5.57 2.18 -14.19
N LEU A 3 -5.75 1.00 -13.59
CA LEU A 3 -7.02 0.62 -12.98
C LEU A 3 -7.44 1.55 -11.83
N ILE A 4 -6.48 2.07 -11.06
CA ILE A 4 -6.74 2.91 -9.89
C ILE A 4 -6.97 4.35 -10.33
N PHE A 5 -6.05 4.93 -11.09
CA PHE A 5 -6.02 6.37 -11.37
C PHE A 5 -6.77 6.79 -12.64
N THR A 6 -6.96 5.88 -13.60
CA THR A 6 -7.70 6.19 -14.83
C THR A 6 -9.11 5.64 -14.80
N LEU A 7 -9.27 4.38 -14.35
CA LEU A 7 -10.58 3.72 -14.32
C LEU A 7 -11.28 3.78 -12.96
N GLY A 8 -10.67 4.35 -11.93
CA GLY A 8 -11.30 4.55 -10.62
C GLY A 8 -11.70 3.25 -9.90
N ARG A 9 -11.07 2.11 -10.21
CA ARG A 9 -11.35 0.83 -9.53
C ARG A 9 -10.89 0.92 -8.07
N LYS A 10 -11.83 0.72 -7.15
CA LYS A 10 -11.62 0.91 -5.70
C LYS A 10 -10.99 -0.30 -4.99
N ASP A 11 -11.01 -1.48 -5.62
CA ASP A 11 -10.56 -2.74 -5.02
C ASP A 11 -9.38 -3.39 -5.76
N VAL A 12 -8.35 -2.58 -6.06
CA VAL A 12 -7.12 -3.02 -6.71
C VAL A 12 -5.93 -2.84 -5.76
N LEU A 13 -5.10 -3.86 -5.65
CA LEU A 13 -3.87 -3.86 -4.85
C LEU A 13 -2.67 -4.19 -5.74
N ALA A 14 -1.71 -3.26 -5.83
CA ALA A 14 -0.47 -3.47 -6.57
C ALA A 14 0.60 -4.08 -5.65
N THR A 15 0.53 -5.40 -5.43
CA THR A 15 1.40 -6.09 -4.43
C THR A 15 2.90 -6.03 -4.74
N GLY A 16 3.28 -5.75 -5.98
CA GLY A 16 4.68 -5.54 -6.39
C GLY A 16 5.20 -4.11 -6.20
N ASP A 17 4.35 -3.16 -5.83
CA ASP A 17 4.73 -1.75 -5.67
C ASP A 17 5.63 -1.55 -4.44
N TYR A 18 6.82 -1.01 -4.66
CA TYR A 18 7.79 -0.79 -3.58
C TYR A 18 7.28 0.23 -2.57
N GLY A 19 6.61 1.29 -3.03
CA GLY A 19 6.03 2.33 -2.16
C GLY A 19 4.96 1.79 -1.24
N LEU A 20 4.02 0.99 -1.77
CA LEU A 20 2.98 0.35 -0.96
C LEU A 20 3.55 -0.60 0.08
N ARG A 21 4.50 -1.47 -0.32
CA ARG A 21 5.15 -2.40 0.60
C ARG A 21 5.94 -1.68 1.69
N THR A 22 6.59 -0.57 1.35
CA THR A 22 7.31 0.29 2.30
C THR A 22 6.33 0.99 3.24
N GLY A 23 5.21 1.49 2.73
CA GLY A 23 4.14 2.06 3.53
C GLY A 23 3.55 1.04 4.51
N LEU A 24 3.40 -0.23 4.10
CA LEU A 24 2.94 -1.29 5.00
C LEU A 24 4.00 -1.62 6.06
N LYS A 25 5.27 -1.75 5.67
CA LYS A 25 6.38 -1.93 6.62
C LYS A 25 6.34 -0.85 7.70
N ILE A 26 6.15 0.39 7.29
CA ILE A 26 6.03 1.54 8.17
C ILE A 26 4.79 1.46 9.07
N LEU A 27 3.63 1.13 8.50
CA LEU A 27 2.34 1.07 9.21
C LEU A 27 2.34 0.00 10.30
N ASP A 28 2.85 -1.19 9.98
CA ASP A 28 2.87 -2.35 10.87
C ASP A 28 4.19 -2.45 11.66
N ASN A 29 5.08 -1.45 11.54
CA ASN A 29 6.40 -1.38 12.19
C ASN A 29 7.25 -2.66 11.97
N LEU A 30 7.28 -3.16 10.74
CA LEU A 30 8.02 -4.37 10.37
C LEU A 30 9.52 -4.05 10.18
N GLU A 31 10.38 -5.01 10.54
CA GLU A 31 11.83 -4.89 10.35
C GLU A 31 12.23 -4.99 8.86
N GLU A 32 11.56 -5.87 8.13
CA GLU A 32 11.82 -6.16 6.72
C GLU A 32 10.67 -5.70 5.81
N LEU A 33 10.96 -5.60 4.50
CA LEU A 33 9.96 -5.25 3.51
C LEU A 33 9.06 -6.49 3.25
N PRO A 34 7.75 -6.45 3.56
CA PRO A 34 6.88 -7.62 3.46
C PRO A 34 6.85 -8.14 2.02
N LYS A 35 6.92 -9.45 1.81
CA LYS A 35 6.85 -10.07 0.46
C LYS A 35 5.47 -9.83 -0.17
N PRO A 36 5.33 -9.87 -1.50
CA PRO A 36 4.03 -9.64 -2.16
C PRO A 36 2.88 -10.53 -1.64
N LYS A 37 3.18 -11.78 -1.27
CA LYS A 37 2.19 -12.70 -0.68
C LYS A 37 1.73 -12.29 0.73
N GLU A 38 2.67 -11.86 1.57
CA GLU A 38 2.38 -11.38 2.93
C GLU A 38 1.56 -10.09 2.87
N PHE A 39 1.94 -9.17 1.97
CA PHE A 39 1.18 -7.96 1.72
C PHE A 39 -0.24 -8.27 1.23
N GLN A 40 -0.38 -9.20 0.29
CA GLN A 40 -1.70 -9.62 -0.20
C GLN A 40 -2.59 -10.15 0.93
N ALA A 41 -2.07 -11.05 1.77
CA ALA A 41 -2.83 -11.60 2.90
C ALA A 41 -3.22 -10.51 3.91
N ARG A 42 -2.28 -9.62 4.25
CA ARG A 42 -2.49 -8.52 5.19
C ARG A 42 -3.50 -7.49 4.69
N ALA A 43 -3.61 -7.31 3.38
CA ALA A 43 -4.51 -6.35 2.73
C ALA A 43 -5.95 -6.87 2.55
N GLU A 44 -6.24 -8.13 2.87
CA GLU A 44 -7.59 -8.70 2.73
C GLU A 44 -8.61 -7.96 3.61
N ILE A 45 -8.20 -7.47 4.78
CA ILE A 45 -9.05 -6.70 5.69
C ILE A 45 -9.53 -5.36 5.09
N TRP A 46 -8.89 -4.88 4.03
CA TRP A 46 -9.26 -3.62 3.38
C TRP A 46 -10.24 -3.78 2.24
N LYS A 47 -10.69 -5.01 1.93
CA LYS A 47 -11.76 -5.21 0.95
C LYS A 47 -13.05 -4.51 1.43
N PRO A 48 -13.82 -3.89 0.51
CA PRO A 48 -13.62 -3.80 -0.94
C PRO A 48 -12.90 -2.50 -1.38
N PHE A 49 -12.05 -1.90 -0.54
CA PHE A 49 -11.43 -0.59 -0.74
C PHE A 49 -9.90 -0.62 -0.71
N ARG A 50 -9.28 -1.70 -1.22
CA ARG A 50 -7.82 -1.85 -1.22
C ARG A 50 -7.06 -0.72 -1.92
N SER A 51 -7.65 -0.08 -2.93
CA SER A 51 -7.01 1.07 -3.61
C SER A 51 -7.00 2.33 -2.74
N VAL A 52 -8.01 2.51 -1.88
CA VAL A 52 -8.07 3.60 -0.91
C VAL A 52 -7.01 3.39 0.17
N ALA A 53 -6.90 2.16 0.71
CA ALA A 53 -5.84 1.82 1.65
C ALA A 53 -4.44 2.05 1.03
N GLY A 54 -4.23 1.63 -0.21
CA GLY A 54 -3.00 1.87 -0.94
C GLY A 54 -2.63 3.35 -1.06
N TRP A 55 -3.62 4.22 -1.29
CA TRP A 55 -3.41 5.67 -1.32
C TRP A 55 -2.85 6.21 0.01
N TYR A 56 -3.38 5.74 1.15
CA TYR A 56 -2.85 6.10 2.46
C TYR A 56 -1.46 5.53 2.74
N LEU A 57 -1.14 4.33 2.22
CA LEU A 57 0.20 3.77 2.35
C LEU A 57 1.25 4.62 1.62
N TRP A 58 0.96 5.07 0.40
CA TRP A 58 1.86 6.02 -0.30
C TRP A 58 2.02 7.31 0.48
N ARG A 59 0.93 7.87 1.02
CA ARG A 59 1.01 9.10 1.81
C ARG A 59 1.84 8.93 3.08
N ASN A 60 1.78 7.77 3.70
CA ASN A 60 2.59 7.43 4.87
C ASN A 60 4.09 7.45 4.54
N VAL A 61 4.48 6.93 3.37
CA VAL A 61 5.85 7.01 2.86
C VAL A 61 6.27 8.45 2.64
N ASP A 62 5.45 9.25 1.95
CA ASP A 62 5.77 10.66 1.65
C ASP A 62 6.03 11.48 2.93
N ILE A 63 5.15 11.35 3.93
CA ILE A 63 5.24 12.11 5.18
C ILE A 63 6.53 11.77 5.93
N ARG A 64 6.98 10.52 5.89
CA ARG A 64 8.21 10.10 6.56
C ARG A 64 9.48 10.31 5.74
N ALA A 65 9.36 10.43 4.41
CA ALA A 65 10.46 10.78 3.52
C ALA A 65 10.86 12.26 3.66
N VAL A 66 9.91 13.13 4.01
CA VAL A 66 10.18 14.53 4.38
C VAL A 66 10.75 14.55 5.81
N LYS A 67 12.08 14.58 5.93
CA LYS A 67 12.73 14.95 7.19
C LYS A 67 12.49 16.44 7.46
N PRO A 68 12.16 16.85 8.70
CA PRO A 68 12.18 18.26 9.08
C PRO A 68 13.59 18.85 8.95
#